data_AF-A0AAV3PYX9-F1
#
_entry.id   AF-A0AAV3PYX9-F1
#
_cell.length_a   1.000
_cell.length_b   1.000
_cell.length_c   1.000
_cell.angle_alpha   90.00
_cell.angle_beta   90.00
_cell.angle_gamma   90.00
#
_symmetry.space_group_name_H-M   'P 1'
#
loop_
_entity.id
_entity.type
_entity.pdbx_description
1 polymer ?
#
loop_
_entity_poly.entity_id
_entity_poly.type
_entity_poly.pdbx_seq_one_letter_code
_entity_poly.pdbx_strand_id
1 'polypeptide(L)'
;MDGIKEGGSITRPPVLDGTNYPYWKARMTAFLKSVDTKTWKAILTGWTPPTQQNVAGAVVVKQEVEWTVAEKELSLDNNKALNVIFCVVNVEVFKMISSYIVAKEAWEVLETAYEGTQKVKMSRLQQLTTKWETLRMEEDETIVTYN
;
A
#
# COMPACT_ATOMS: atom_id res chain seq x y z
N MET A 1 -5.24 -28.49 -12.11
CA MET A 1 -6.25 -27.63 -12.73
C MET A 1 -5.59 -26.30 -12.98
N ASP A 2 -5.35 -26.02 -14.25
CA ASP A 2 -4.55 -24.89 -14.74
C ASP A 2 -5.08 -23.56 -14.20
N GLY A 3 -4.17 -22.83 -13.54
CA GLY A 3 -4.43 -21.50 -13.02
C GLY A 3 -4.89 -20.60 -14.16
N ILE A 4 -6.05 -19.98 -13.96
CA ILE A 4 -6.65 -19.02 -14.87
C ILE A 4 -5.57 -17.99 -15.22
N LYS A 5 -5.15 -17.97 -16.49
CA LYS A 5 -4.46 -16.83 -17.09
C LYS A 5 -5.48 -15.69 -17.10
N GLU A 6 -5.65 -14.99 -15.97
CA GLU A 6 -6.51 -13.83 -15.89
C GLU A 6 -5.91 -12.75 -16.79
N GLY A 7 -6.42 -12.67 -18.02
CA GLY A 7 -6.31 -11.47 -18.84
C GLY A 7 -6.79 -10.29 -18.00
N GLY A 8 -5.94 -9.28 -17.86
CA GLY A 8 -6.09 -8.22 -16.87
C GLY A 8 -7.40 -7.45 -17.02
N SER A 9 -8.40 -7.81 -16.23
CA SER A 9 -9.67 -7.07 -16.15
C SER A 9 -9.39 -5.60 -15.83
N ILE A 10 -10.06 -4.71 -16.56
CA ILE A 10 -10.03 -3.26 -16.32
C ILE A 10 -11.09 -2.82 -15.31
N THR A 11 -12.04 -3.71 -14.98
CA THR A 11 -13.16 -3.42 -14.08
C THR A 11 -13.03 -4.10 -12.73
N ARG A 12 -12.30 -5.22 -12.65
CA ARG A 12 -12.08 -5.98 -11.42
C ARG A 12 -10.70 -5.67 -10.85
N PRO A 13 -10.60 -5.28 -9.57
CA PRO A 13 -9.31 -5.04 -8.96
C PRO A 13 -8.51 -6.35 -8.81
N PRO A 14 -7.18 -6.32 -8.92
CA PRO A 14 -6.34 -7.52 -8.78
C PRO A 14 -6.40 -8.05 -7.34
N VAL A 15 -6.59 -9.36 -7.19
CA VAL A 15 -6.64 -10.04 -5.89
C VAL A 15 -5.22 -10.23 -5.34
N LEU A 16 -5.04 -10.01 -4.04
CA LEU A 16 -3.79 -10.27 -3.34
C LEU A 16 -3.72 -11.75 -2.93
N ASP A 17 -3.01 -12.54 -3.72
CA ASP A 17 -2.83 -13.99 -3.51
C ASP A 17 -1.55 -14.34 -2.71
N GLY A 18 -0.69 -13.35 -2.45
CA GLY A 18 0.57 -13.48 -1.72
C GLY A 18 1.75 -13.98 -2.54
N THR A 19 1.62 -14.24 -3.84
CA THR A 19 2.70 -14.81 -4.66
C THR A 19 3.65 -13.75 -5.21
N ASN A 20 3.13 -12.60 -5.63
CA ASN A 20 3.92 -11.50 -6.20
C ASN A 20 3.38 -10.14 -5.77
N TYR A 21 3.70 -9.73 -4.54
CA TYR A 21 3.25 -8.45 -4.00
C TYR A 21 3.70 -7.24 -4.83
N PRO A 22 4.97 -7.13 -5.32
CA PRO A 22 5.36 -6.00 -6.17
C PRO A 22 4.51 -5.87 -7.44
N TYR A 23 4.20 -6.99 -8.10
CA TYR A 23 3.31 -7.01 -9.26
C TYR A 23 1.89 -6.58 -8.88
N TRP A 24 1.33 -7.16 -7.81
CA TRP A 24 0.00 -6.81 -7.32
C TRP A 24 -0.08 -5.32 -6.97
N LYS A 25 0.92 -4.79 -6.26
CA LYS A 25 1.00 -3.40 -5.83
C LYS A 25 0.99 -2.45 -7.02
N ALA A 26 1.78 -2.73 -8.06
CA ALA A 26 1.81 -1.93 -9.28
C ALA A 26 0.45 -1.92 -10.00
N ARG A 27 -0.17 -3.10 -10.14
CA ARG A 27 -1.50 -3.26 -10.76
C ARG A 27 -2.60 -2.58 -9.96
N MET A 28 -2.60 -2.75 -8.64
CA MET A 28 -3.58 -2.15 -7.73
C MET A 28 -3.45 -0.62 -7.71
N THR A 29 -2.22 -0.10 -7.69
CA THR A 29 -1.97 1.34 -7.80
C THR A 29 -2.55 1.91 -9.10
N ALA A 30 -2.33 1.22 -10.23
CA ALA A 30 -2.90 1.63 -11.52
C ALA A 30 -4.43 1.58 -11.50
N PHE A 31 -5.01 0.53 -10.92
CA PHE A 31 -6.46 0.37 -10.79
C PHE A 31 -7.09 1.51 -9.96
N LEU A 32 -6.57 1.78 -8.76
CA LEU A 32 -7.06 2.86 -7.88
C LEU A 32 -7.00 4.23 -8.56
N LYS A 33 -5.89 4.51 -9.28
CA LYS A 33 -5.75 5.74 -10.08
C LYS A 33 -6.76 5.81 -11.22
N SER A 34 -7.08 4.69 -11.87
CA SER A 34 -8.07 4.66 -12.96
C SER A 34 -9.51 4.79 -12.46
N VAL A 35 -9.81 4.34 -11.24
CA VAL A 35 -11.14 4.48 -10.62
C VAL A 35 -11.38 5.93 -10.25
N ASP A 36 -10.46 6.54 -9.50
CA ASP A 36 -10.55 7.91 -9.06
C ASP A 36 -9.19 8.38 -8.52
N THR A 37 -8.58 9.37 -9.18
CA THR A 37 -7.29 9.93 -8.76
C THR A 37 -7.30 10.40 -7.30
N LYS A 38 -8.44 10.88 -6.78
CA LYS A 38 -8.57 11.30 -5.38
C LYS A 38 -8.49 10.13 -4.40
N THR A 39 -8.99 8.96 -4.80
CA THR A 39 -8.94 7.72 -3.99
C THR A 39 -7.49 7.25 -3.78
N TRP A 40 -6.66 7.25 -4.83
CA TRP A 40 -5.22 6.97 -4.66
C TRP A 40 -4.53 8.05 -3.82
N LYS A 41 -4.90 9.33 -4.01
CA LYS A 41 -4.33 10.42 -3.21
C LYS A 41 -4.63 10.27 -1.72
N ALA A 42 -5.82 9.80 -1.35
CA ALA A 42 -6.19 9.53 0.04
C ALA A 42 -5.28 8.49 0.71
N ILE A 43 -4.84 7.46 -0.03
CA ILE A 43 -3.87 6.47 0.48
C ILE A 43 -2.50 7.13 0.71
N LEU A 44 -2.07 8.06 -0.15
CA LEU A 44 -0.78 8.73 0.01
C LEU A 44 -0.77 9.73 1.17
N THR A 45 -1.78 10.60 1.23
CA THR A 45 -1.84 11.68 2.22
C THR A 45 -2.31 11.20 3.57
N GLY A 46 -3.15 10.16 3.59
CA GLY A 46 -3.94 9.78 4.76
C GLY A 46 -5.15 10.68 4.92
N TRP A 47 -6.08 10.23 5.76
CA TRP A 47 -7.26 10.97 6.19
C TRP A 47 -7.20 11.17 7.70
N THR A 48 -7.65 12.34 8.14
CA THR A 48 -7.81 12.67 9.55
C THR A 48 -9.24 13.13 9.79
N PRO A 49 -9.89 12.69 10.88
CA PRO A 49 -11.21 13.17 11.25
C PRO A 49 -11.24 14.70 11.32
N PRO A 50 -12.25 15.36 10.72
CA PRO A 50 -12.44 16.80 10.85
C PRO A 50 -12.51 17.23 12.31
N THR A 51 -11.82 18.32 12.66
CA THR A 51 -11.78 18.86 14.02
C THR A 51 -12.24 20.30 14.05
N GLN A 52 -12.72 20.73 15.22
CA GLN A 52 -13.14 22.10 15.49
C GLN A 52 -12.68 22.52 16.89
N GLN A 53 -12.60 23.83 17.12
CA GLN A 53 -12.27 24.38 18.43
C GLN A 53 -13.55 24.64 19.21
N ASN A 54 -13.63 24.14 20.44
CA ASN A 54 -14.78 24.40 21.32
C ASN A 54 -14.68 25.79 21.98
N VAL A 55 -15.73 26.18 22.71
CA VAL A 55 -15.80 27.46 23.44
C VAL A 55 -14.68 27.66 24.47
N ALA A 56 -14.08 26.57 24.95
CA ALA A 56 -12.95 26.57 25.89
C ALA A 56 -11.59 26.56 25.18
N GLY A 57 -11.55 26.67 23.85
CA GLY A 57 -10.32 26.68 23.06
C GLY A 57 -9.71 25.30 22.78
N ALA A 58 -10.33 24.20 23.21
CA ALA A 58 -9.83 22.84 22.98
C ALA A 58 -10.24 22.30 21.61
N VAL A 59 -9.36 21.54 20.96
CA VAL A 59 -9.61 20.88 19.68
C VAL A 59 -10.40 19.59 19.92
N VAL A 60 -11.58 19.49 19.33
CA VAL A 60 -12.49 18.35 19.43
C VAL A 60 -12.85 17.84 18.04
N VAL A 61 -13.15 16.54 17.90
CA VAL A 61 -13.64 15.98 16.63
C VAL A 61 -15.03 16.53 16.35
N LYS A 62 -15.22 16.99 15.13
CA LYS A 62 -16.46 17.60 14.64
C LYS A 62 -17.49 16.54 14.31
N GLN A 63 -18.76 16.78 14.62
CA GLN A 63 -19.82 15.83 14.25
C GLN A 63 -20.03 15.81 12.74
N GLU A 64 -20.35 14.65 12.17
CA GLU A 64 -20.47 14.47 10.72
C GLU A 64 -21.51 15.38 10.06
N VAL A 65 -22.58 15.71 10.79
CA VAL A 65 -23.62 16.66 10.35
C VAL A 65 -23.04 18.05 10.07
N GLU A 66 -22.01 18.44 10.81
CA GLU A 66 -21.39 19.76 10.70
C GLU A 66 -20.33 19.80 9.58
N TRP A 67 -19.92 18.64 9.04
CA TRP A 67 -18.84 18.58 8.06
C TRP A 67 -19.14 19.39 6.80
N THR A 68 -18.14 20.13 6.35
CA THR A 68 -18.17 20.84 5.07
C THR A 68 -18.19 19.86 3.91
N VAL A 69 -18.53 20.34 2.71
CA VAL A 69 -18.50 19.53 1.48
C VAL A 69 -17.11 18.92 1.27
N ALA A 70 -16.04 19.71 1.45
CA ALA A 70 -14.67 19.26 1.30
C ALA A 70 -14.27 18.17 2.33
N GLU A 71 -14.68 18.32 3.59
CA GLU A 71 -14.43 17.32 4.64
C GLU A 71 -15.12 15.98 4.33
N LYS A 72 -16.37 16.05 3.84
CA LYS A 72 -17.12 14.87 3.39
C LYS A 72 -16.47 14.20 2.18
N GLU A 73 -16.00 14.98 1.20
CA GLU A 73 -15.27 14.45 0.04
C GLU A 73 -14.00 13.70 0.47
N LEU A 74 -13.18 14.29 1.36
CA LEU A 74 -11.97 13.64 1.85
C LEU A 74 -12.25 12.31 2.58
N SER A 75 -13.31 12.29 3.40
CA SER A 75 -13.75 11.06 4.07
C SER A 75 -14.24 10.00 3.07
N LEU A 76 -15.03 10.42 2.06
CA LEU A 76 -15.51 9.54 1.01
C LEU A 76 -14.35 8.92 0.21
N ASP A 77 -13.34 9.71 -0.14
CA ASP A 77 -12.17 9.23 -0.89
C ASP A 77 -11.37 8.20 -0.08
N ASN A 78 -11.21 8.41 1.23
CA ASN A 78 -10.63 7.42 2.14
C ASN A 78 -11.45 6.13 2.22
N ASN A 79 -12.78 6.25 2.37
CA ASN A 79 -13.67 5.10 2.48
C ASN A 79 -13.70 4.27 1.19
N LYS A 80 -13.70 4.92 0.01
CA LYS A 80 -13.55 4.24 -1.29
C LYS A 80 -12.25 3.45 -1.34
N ALA A 81 -11.14 4.06 -0.91
CA ALA A 81 -9.83 3.41 -0.90
C ALA A 81 -9.82 2.17 0.02
N LEU A 82 -10.32 2.31 1.25
CA LEU A 82 -10.46 1.18 2.18
C LEU A 82 -11.30 0.06 1.62
N ASN A 83 -12.45 0.39 1.02
CA ASN A 83 -13.33 -0.61 0.44
C ASN A 83 -12.62 -1.41 -0.67
N VAL A 84 -11.91 -0.73 -1.57
CA VAL A 84 -11.12 -1.42 -2.61
C VAL A 84 -10.06 -2.33 -1.99
N ILE A 85 -9.33 -1.85 -0.98
CA ILE A 85 -8.31 -2.65 -0.26
C ILE A 85 -8.95 -3.88 0.39
N PHE A 86 -10.11 -3.74 1.03
CA PHE A 86 -10.81 -4.84 1.69
C PHE A 86 -11.37 -5.87 0.71
N CYS A 87 -11.81 -5.47 -0.48
CA CYS A 87 -12.38 -6.38 -1.48
C CYS A 87 -11.36 -7.30 -2.16
N VAL A 88 -10.06 -6.98 -2.08
CA VAL A 88 -9.01 -7.70 -2.82
C VAL A 88 -8.13 -8.56 -1.95
N VAL A 89 -8.29 -8.50 -0.64
CA VAL A 89 -7.53 -9.30 0.31
C VAL A 89 -8.31 -10.57 0.66
N ASN A 90 -7.58 -11.63 0.99
CA ASN A 90 -8.19 -12.83 1.54
C ASN A 90 -8.60 -12.62 3.02
N VAL A 91 -9.30 -13.59 3.61
CA VAL A 91 -9.84 -13.49 4.97
C VAL A 91 -8.76 -13.30 6.05
N GLU A 92 -7.59 -13.92 5.88
CA GLU A 92 -6.49 -13.81 6.85
C GLU A 92 -5.89 -12.40 6.84
N VAL A 93 -5.61 -11.89 5.64
CA VAL A 93 -5.08 -10.54 5.45
C VAL A 93 -6.13 -9.49 5.85
N PHE A 94 -7.40 -9.73 5.56
CA PHE A 94 -8.49 -8.86 6.00
C PHE A 94 -8.51 -8.67 7.52
N LYS A 95 -8.37 -9.75 8.30
CA LYS A 95 -8.32 -9.66 9.77
C LYS A 95 -7.18 -8.79 10.29
N MET A 96 -6.06 -8.73 9.57
CA MET A 96 -4.91 -7.90 9.92
C MET A 96 -5.19 -6.41 9.71
N ILE A 97 -6.00 -6.05 8.70
CA ILE A 97 -6.24 -4.65 8.32
C ILE A 97 -7.65 -4.12 8.66
N SER A 98 -8.57 -4.98 9.13
CA SER A 98 -9.99 -4.63 9.30
C SER A 98 -10.27 -3.60 10.40
N SER A 99 -9.34 -3.41 11.33
CA SER A 99 -9.47 -2.41 12.41
C SER A 99 -9.07 -0.99 11.99
N TYR A 100 -8.41 -0.84 10.83
CA TYR A 100 -7.94 0.44 10.36
C TYR A 100 -9.04 1.22 9.64
N ILE A 101 -9.24 2.47 10.05
CA ILE A 101 -10.21 3.40 9.46
C ILE A 101 -9.57 4.40 8.49
N VAL A 102 -8.24 4.36 8.36
CA VAL A 102 -7.48 5.18 7.41
C VAL A 102 -6.88 4.26 6.34
N ALA A 103 -7.21 4.51 5.08
CA ALA A 103 -6.76 3.69 3.95
C ALA A 103 -5.24 3.60 3.85
N LYS A 104 -4.56 4.72 4.17
CA LYS A 104 -3.10 4.80 4.24
C LYS A 104 -2.51 3.78 5.22
N GLU A 105 -3.04 3.72 6.43
CA GLU A 105 -2.52 2.82 7.47
C GLU A 105 -2.75 1.36 7.07
N ALA A 106 -3.94 1.03 6.56
CA ALA A 106 -4.23 -0.30 6.03
C ALA A 106 -3.25 -0.69 4.90
N TRP A 107 -2.96 0.25 3.99
CA TRP A 107 -2.00 0.04 2.90
C TRP A 107 -0.57 -0.17 3.40
N GLU A 108 -0.10 0.64 4.35
CA GLU A 108 1.23 0.55 4.95
C GLU A 108 1.44 -0.77 5.72
N VAL A 109 0.38 -1.30 6.34
CA VAL A 109 0.40 -2.63 6.97
C VAL A 109 0.61 -3.72 5.91
N LEU A 110 -0.07 -3.63 4.76
CA LEU A 110 0.16 -4.56 3.65
C LEU A 110 1.59 -4.46 3.12
N GLU A 111 2.10 -3.24 2.91
CA GLU A 111 3.49 -3.05 2.47
C GLU A 111 4.49 -3.67 3.46
N THR A 112 4.25 -3.48 4.75
CA THR A 112 5.11 -4.02 5.80
C THR A 112 5.03 -5.54 5.88
N ALA A 113 3.84 -6.11 5.74
CA ALA A 113 3.62 -7.56 5.81
C ALA A 113 4.29 -8.31 4.64
N TYR A 114 4.23 -7.76 3.43
CA TYR A 114 4.68 -8.46 2.22
C TYR A 114 6.07 -8.05 1.73
N GLU A 115 6.47 -6.78 1.92
CA GLU A 115 7.78 -6.29 1.48
C GLU A 115 8.77 -6.16 2.64
N GLY A 116 8.31 -6.34 3.89
CA GLY A 116 9.07 -6.04 5.09
C GLY A 116 9.16 -4.54 5.39
N THR A 117 9.67 -4.20 6.56
CA THR A 117 9.87 -2.80 6.94
C THR A 117 10.91 -2.11 6.05
N GLN A 118 10.86 -0.78 5.95
CA GLN A 118 11.87 0.02 5.23
C GLN A 118 13.29 -0.28 5.75
N LYS A 119 13.44 -0.53 7.05
CA LYS A 119 14.73 -0.93 7.65
C LYS A 119 15.25 -2.26 7.10
N VAL A 120 14.38 -3.27 6.96
CA VAL A 120 14.76 -4.58 6.40
C VAL A 120 15.15 -4.43 4.93
N LYS A 121 14.41 -3.64 4.15
CA LYS A 121 14.75 -3.35 2.75
C LYS A 121 16.10 -2.67 2.62
N MET A 122 16.34 -1.63 3.43
CA MET A 122 17.61 -0.90 3.42
C MET A 122 18.78 -1.80 3.82
N SER A 123 18.59 -2.66 4.83
CA SER A 123 19.60 -3.64 5.23
C SER A 123 19.92 -4.65 4.12
N ARG A 124 18.91 -5.18 3.42
CA ARG A 124 19.12 -6.07 2.27
C ARG A 124 19.85 -5.35 1.13
N LEU A 125 19.48 -4.10 0.84
CA LEU A 125 20.15 -3.29 -0.18
C LEU A 125 21.62 -3.08 0.19
N GLN A 126 21.90 -2.69 1.43
CA GLN A 126 23.27 -2.51 1.93
C GLN A 126 24.08 -3.82 1.84
N GLN A 127 23.49 -4.97 2.20
CA GLN A 127 24.14 -6.28 2.04
C GLN A 127 24.47 -6.60 0.58
N LEU A 128 23.56 -6.31 -0.36
CA LEU A 128 23.80 -6.49 -1.79
C LEU A 128 24.89 -5.54 -2.31
N THR A 129 24.86 -4.27 -1.90
CA THR A 129 25.90 -3.29 -2.23
C THR A 129 27.26 -3.74 -1.72
N THR A 130 27.35 -4.18 -0.45
CA THR A 130 28.61 -4.71 0.08
C THR A 130 29.08 -5.93 -0.69
N LYS A 131 28.20 -6.89 -1.00
CA LYS A 131 28.56 -8.07 -1.81
C LYS A 131 29.11 -7.68 -3.18
N TRP A 132 28.46 -6.71 -3.84
CA TRP A 132 28.89 -6.17 -5.13
C TRP A 132 30.25 -5.46 -5.04
N GLU A 133 30.46 -4.63 -4.02
CA GLU A 133 31.74 -3.93 -3.79
C GLU A 133 32.88 -4.90 -3.44
N THR A 134 32.58 -6.01 -2.78
CA THR A 134 33.55 -7.06 -2.45
C THR A 134 33.73 -8.08 -3.57
N LEU A 135 32.91 -8.01 -4.63
CA LEU A 135 33.00 -8.91 -5.76
C LEU A 135 34.31 -8.64 -6.50
N ARG A 136 35.22 -9.61 -6.46
CA ARG A 136 36.49 -9.58 -7.17
C ARG A 136 36.76 -10.96 -7.74
N MET A 137 37.40 -11.00 -8.91
CA MET A 137 37.90 -12.24 -9.48
C MET A 137 38.98 -12.80 -8.55
N GLU A 138 38.87 -14.08 -8.22
CA GLU A 138 39.95 -14.80 -7.56
C GLU A 138 41.06 -15.17 -8.58
N GLU A 139 42.28 -15.46 -8.13
CA GLU A 139 43.47 -15.61 -8.99
C GLU A 139 43.36 -16.75 -10.02
N ASP A 140 42.49 -17.73 -9.77
CA ASP A 140 42.20 -18.87 -10.63
C ASP A 140 40.93 -18.72 -11.49
N GLU A 141 40.19 -17.63 -11.33
CA GLU A 141 39.01 -17.33 -12.15
C GLU A 141 39.43 -16.63 -13.44
N THR A 142 38.95 -17.15 -14.57
CA THR A 142 39.05 -16.47 -15.87
C THR A 142 37.85 -15.56 -16.09
N ILE A 143 37.97 -14.57 -16.99
CA ILE A 143 36.84 -13.69 -17.36
C ILE A 143 35.62 -14.50 -17.85
N VAL A 144 35.84 -15.71 -18.38
CA VAL A 144 34.77 -16.61 -18.88
C VAL A 144 34.03 -17.32 -17.72
N THR A 145 34.65 -17.41 -16.55
CA THR A 145 34.10 -18.11 -15.37
C THR A 145 33.66 -17.16 -14.26
N TYR A 146 33.94 -15.85 -14.38
CA TYR A 146 33.50 -14.82 -13.44
C TYR A 146 32.07 -14.36 -13.75
N ASN A 147 31.15 -14.51 -12.79
CA ASN A 147 29.75 -14.07 -12.86
C ASN A 147 29.43 -13.04 -11.78
#